data_AF-A0A972U5G1-F1
#
_entry.id   AF-A0A972U5G1-F1
#
_cell.length_a   1.000
_cell.length_b   1.000
_cell.length_c   1.000
_cell.angle_alpha   90.00
_cell.angle_beta   90.00
_cell.angle_gamma   90.00
#
_symmetry.space_group_name_H-M   'P 1'
#
loop_
_entity.id
_entity.type
_entity.pdbx_description
1 polymer ?
#
loop_
_entity_poly.entity_id
_entity_poly.type
_entity_poly.pdbx_seq_one_letter_code
_entity_poly.pdbx_strand_id
1 'polypeptide(L)'
;MLCSLLALPCIGVANFLVYLGPPDSTPAPDSDGDGLLDAWEMAHFGHLGFSGSDNPDGDGVANAEEFARGTVPTDPASGAVTLFVSAAVEPGFDGLARAWDGVHGPMPSINAALAASFSGDTVHVLSGTYPEDVDIGAVDVTVTGEGTLKGTL
;
A
#
# COMPACT_ATOMS: atom_id res chain seq x y z
N MET A 1 -9.05 12.02 -27.77
CA MET A 1 -9.11 13.18 -26.86
C MET A 1 -8.97 12.63 -25.44
N LEU A 2 -7.81 12.04 -25.12
CA LEU A 2 -6.82 12.63 -24.18
C LEU A 2 -7.47 13.38 -23.02
N CYS A 3 -7.72 12.66 -21.93
CA CYS A 3 -7.64 13.20 -20.59
C CYS A 3 -6.50 12.45 -19.90
N SER A 4 -5.28 12.94 -20.13
CA SER A 4 -4.12 12.60 -19.30
C SER A 4 -4.33 13.24 -17.95
N LEU A 5 -4.71 12.45 -16.95
CA LEU A 5 -4.48 12.79 -15.55
C LEU A 5 -3.48 11.77 -15.01
N LEU A 6 -2.26 12.29 -14.82
CA LEU A 6 -1.25 11.87 -13.86
C LEU A 6 -1.59 10.58 -13.10
N ALA A 7 -0.85 9.52 -13.40
CA ALA A 7 -0.64 8.38 -12.53
C ALA A 7 0.05 8.86 -11.26
N LEU A 8 -0.71 9.46 -10.35
CA LEU A 8 -0.34 9.46 -8.94
C LEU A 8 -0.53 8.01 -8.48
N PRO A 9 0.49 7.37 -7.89
CA PRO A 9 0.26 6.11 -7.20
C PRO A 9 -0.83 6.39 -6.18
N CYS A 10 -1.94 5.68 -6.29
CA CYS A 10 -3.03 5.73 -5.33
C CYS A 10 -2.59 5.02 -4.05
N ILE A 11 -1.56 5.56 -3.38
CA ILE A 11 -1.26 5.28 -1.96
C ILE A 11 -2.09 6.21 -1.06
N GLY A 12 -2.68 7.26 -1.63
CA GLY A 12 -3.69 8.05 -0.96
C GLY A 12 -5.08 7.45 -1.17
N VAL A 13 -5.65 6.90 -0.09
CA VAL A 13 -7.09 6.67 0.14
C VAL A 13 -7.82 5.63 -0.72
N ALA A 14 -7.37 4.37 -0.68
CA ALA A 14 -8.22 3.23 -1.05
C ALA A 14 -8.92 2.57 0.16
N ASN A 15 -9.08 3.29 1.28
CA ASN A 15 -10.07 2.94 2.30
C ASN A 15 -11.15 4.02 2.42
N PHE A 16 -11.79 4.33 1.29
CA PHE A 16 -13.23 4.61 1.31
C PHE A 16 -13.99 3.27 1.43
N LEU A 17 -13.70 2.50 2.48
CA LEU A 17 -14.69 1.61 3.05
C LEU A 17 -15.47 2.44 4.06
N VAL A 18 -16.30 3.33 3.52
CA VAL A 18 -17.45 3.81 4.27
C VAL A 18 -18.25 2.59 4.67
N TYR A 19 -18.19 2.33 5.96
CA TYR A 19 -19.16 1.59 6.75
C TYR A 19 -20.56 1.79 6.15
N LEU A 20 -21.01 0.85 5.32
CA LEU A 20 -22.43 0.67 5.00
C LEU A 20 -23.12 0.01 6.21
N GLY A 21 -22.99 0.66 7.37
CA GLY A 21 -23.92 0.51 8.46
C GLY A 21 -25.13 1.42 8.24
N PRO A 22 -26.21 1.25 9.01
CA PRO A 22 -27.32 2.21 9.04
C PRO A 22 -26.81 3.66 9.22
N PRO A 23 -27.59 4.70 8.88
CA PRO A 23 -27.16 6.11 8.76
C PRO A 23 -26.70 6.82 10.06
N ASP A 24 -26.10 6.08 10.99
CA ASP A 24 -25.46 6.51 12.25
C ASP A 24 -23.99 6.03 12.31
N SER A 25 -23.26 6.13 11.20
CA SER A 25 -21.82 5.87 11.21
C SER A 25 -21.09 7.16 11.60
N THR A 26 -20.93 7.40 12.91
CA THR A 26 -19.94 8.37 13.38
C THR A 26 -18.57 7.96 12.80
N PRO A 27 -17.86 8.86 12.09
CA PRO A 27 -16.47 8.60 11.69
C PRO A 27 -15.68 8.11 12.89
N ALA A 28 -14.79 7.14 12.69
CA ALA A 28 -13.94 6.67 13.76
C ALA A 28 -13.16 7.87 14.35
N PRO A 29 -13.00 7.96 15.67
CA PRO A 29 -12.35 9.11 16.31
C PRO A 29 -10.90 9.28 15.83
N ASP A 30 -10.55 10.53 15.55
CA ASP A 30 -9.23 11.08 15.28
C ASP A 30 -9.21 12.41 16.05
N SER A 31 -8.72 12.36 17.29
CA SER A 31 -8.88 13.45 18.27
C SER A 31 -7.88 14.58 18.07
N ASP A 32 -6.71 14.30 17.51
CA ASP A 32 -5.65 15.29 17.24
C ASP A 32 -5.56 15.69 15.76
N GLY A 33 -6.33 15.03 14.88
CA GLY A 33 -6.61 15.46 13.52
C GLY A 33 -5.46 15.21 12.55
N ASP A 34 -4.66 14.18 12.81
CA ASP A 34 -3.43 13.89 12.08
C ASP A 34 -3.62 12.81 10.99
N GLY A 35 -4.82 12.24 10.90
CA GLY A 35 -5.17 11.19 9.95
C GLY A 35 -4.93 9.77 10.45
N LEU A 36 -4.47 9.60 11.69
CA LEU A 36 -4.45 8.32 12.41
C LEU A 36 -5.73 8.17 13.23
N LEU A 37 -6.18 6.94 13.42
CA LEU A 37 -7.34 6.68 14.28
C LEU A 37 -6.90 6.55 15.73
N ASP A 38 -7.62 7.20 16.67
CA ASP A 38 -7.34 7.13 18.10
C ASP A 38 -7.19 5.67 18.57
N ALA A 39 -8.04 4.78 18.06
CA ALA A 39 -8.02 3.37 18.41
C ALA A 39 -6.76 2.64 17.93
N TRP A 40 -6.22 3.02 16.79
CA TRP A 40 -4.98 2.47 16.23
C TRP A 40 -3.78 2.99 17.03
N GLU A 41 -3.70 4.29 17.27
CA GLU A 41 -2.64 4.90 18.07
C GLU A 41 -2.62 4.34 19.50
N MET A 42 -3.79 4.18 20.13
CA MET A 42 -3.89 3.55 21.45
C MET A 42 -3.48 2.08 21.45
N ALA A 43 -3.68 1.35 20.35
CA ALA A 43 -3.29 -0.05 20.24
C ALA A 43 -1.77 -0.21 20.06
N HIS A 44 -1.11 0.70 19.35
CA HIS A 44 0.32 0.60 19.02
C HIS A 44 1.22 1.39 19.97
N PHE A 45 0.83 2.62 20.33
CA PHE A 45 1.63 3.52 21.18
C PHE A 45 1.09 3.65 22.61
N GLY A 46 -0.21 3.44 22.79
CA GLY A 46 -0.88 3.64 24.08
C GLY A 46 -1.13 5.12 24.43
N HIS A 47 -0.93 6.03 23.48
CA HIS A 47 -1.23 7.46 23.57
C HIS A 47 -1.38 8.09 22.18
N LEU A 48 -1.98 9.28 22.10
CA LEU A 48 -2.26 10.05 20.86
C LEU A 48 -1.18 11.12 20.62
N GLY A 49 0.09 10.70 20.62
CA GLY A 49 1.21 11.66 20.67
C GLY A 49 2.14 11.58 19.47
N PHE A 50 1.89 10.63 18.58
CA PHE A 50 2.66 10.43 17.38
C PHE A 50 1.83 10.87 16.20
N SER A 51 2.44 11.66 15.33
CA SER A 51 1.82 12.09 14.10
C SER A 51 1.91 11.01 13.02
N GLY A 52 1.05 11.10 12.01
CA GLY A 52 1.16 10.30 10.79
C GLY A 52 2.51 10.41 10.06
N SER A 53 3.26 11.51 10.26
CA SER A 53 4.59 11.70 9.65
C SER A 53 5.76 11.18 10.49
N ASP A 54 5.51 10.72 11.71
CA ASP A 54 6.56 10.17 12.56
C ASP A 54 6.94 8.75 12.14
N ASN A 55 8.15 8.35 12.52
CA ASN A 55 8.72 7.02 12.28
C ASN A 55 9.50 6.61 13.55
N PRO A 56 8.80 6.10 14.57
CA PRO A 56 9.39 5.84 15.87
C PRO A 56 10.27 4.60 15.93
N ASP A 57 10.09 3.63 15.03
CA ASP A 57 10.90 2.41 14.97
C ASP A 57 12.07 2.48 13.98
N GLY A 58 12.07 3.47 13.09
CA GLY A 58 13.20 3.87 12.27
C GLY A 58 13.42 3.01 11.02
N ASP A 59 12.39 2.30 10.54
CA ASP A 59 12.51 1.41 9.37
C ASP A 59 12.44 2.15 8.02
N GLY A 60 11.93 3.38 8.04
CA GLY A 60 11.85 4.26 6.88
C GLY A 60 10.44 4.41 6.32
N VAL A 61 9.47 3.72 6.90
CA VAL A 61 8.02 3.89 6.69
C VAL A 61 7.50 4.82 7.79
N ALA A 62 6.58 5.73 7.45
CA ALA A 62 5.97 6.60 8.46
C ALA A 62 4.64 6.01 8.95
N ASN A 63 4.20 6.43 10.13
CA ASN A 63 2.99 5.92 10.78
C ASN A 63 1.75 5.94 9.88
N ALA A 64 1.58 6.98 9.04
CA ALA A 64 0.45 7.08 8.12
C ALA A 64 0.48 5.98 7.04
N GLU A 65 1.67 5.70 6.48
CA GLU A 65 1.85 4.59 5.55
C GLU A 65 1.68 3.24 6.23
N GLU A 66 2.18 3.08 7.45
CA GLU A 66 2.01 1.85 8.22
C GLU A 66 0.55 1.59 8.59
N PHE A 67 -0.19 2.63 8.96
CA PHE A 67 -1.62 2.59 9.17
C PHE A 67 -2.37 2.13 7.91
N ALA A 68 -1.99 2.67 6.73
CA ALA A 68 -2.58 2.28 5.46
C ALA A 68 -2.20 0.84 5.04
N ARG A 69 -1.01 0.37 5.40
CA ARG A 69 -0.48 -0.97 5.09
C ARG A 69 -0.90 -2.03 6.11
N GLY A 70 -1.45 -1.63 7.24
CA GLY A 70 -1.77 -2.53 8.35
C GLY A 70 -0.51 -3.13 9.02
N THR A 71 0.61 -2.41 8.98
CA THR A 71 1.86 -2.80 9.66
C THR A 71 1.89 -2.25 11.09
N VAL A 72 3.01 -2.45 11.80
CA VAL A 72 3.14 -2.18 13.23
C VAL A 72 4.20 -1.08 13.44
N PRO A 73 3.80 0.14 13.83
CA PRO A 73 4.71 1.30 13.86
C PRO A 73 5.72 1.34 15.01
N THR A 74 5.80 0.23 15.72
CA THR A 74 6.76 0.02 16.81
C THR A 74 7.66 -1.18 16.55
N ASP A 75 7.54 -1.79 15.38
CA ASP A 75 8.28 -2.99 14.98
C ASP A 75 8.91 -2.76 13.59
N PRO A 76 10.22 -2.49 13.53
CA PRO A 76 10.90 -2.14 12.29
C PRO A 76 11.02 -3.31 11.30
N ALA A 77 10.63 -4.52 11.71
CA ALA A 77 10.52 -5.66 10.80
C ALA A 77 9.17 -5.70 10.07
N SER A 78 8.21 -4.87 10.47
CA SER A 78 6.83 -4.93 9.99
C SER A 78 6.56 -4.05 8.77
N GLY A 79 7.32 -2.96 8.55
CA GLY A 79 7.08 -2.04 7.43
C GLY A 79 7.36 -2.63 6.04
N ALA A 80 8.18 -3.69 5.96
CA ALA A 80 8.45 -4.40 4.72
C ALA A 80 7.28 -5.33 4.34
N VAL A 81 6.68 -5.10 3.18
CA VAL A 81 5.49 -5.83 2.69
C VAL A 81 5.75 -6.51 1.35
N THR A 82 4.82 -7.39 0.96
CA THR A 82 4.77 -7.93 -0.40
C THR A 82 3.66 -7.25 -1.18
N LEU A 83 4.01 -6.53 -2.24
CA LEU A 83 3.06 -5.92 -3.18
C LEU A 83 2.81 -6.87 -4.35
N PHE A 84 1.56 -7.26 -4.56
CA PHE A 84 1.15 -8.12 -5.65
C PHE A 84 0.82 -7.33 -6.90
N VAL A 85 1.30 -7.80 -8.05
CA VAL A 85 1.00 -7.22 -9.37
C VAL A 85 0.23 -8.23 -10.20
N SER A 86 -0.85 -7.79 -10.83
CA SER A 86 -1.69 -8.62 -11.69
C SER A 86 -1.98 -7.92 -13.01
N ALA A 87 -1.90 -8.67 -14.11
CA ALA A 87 -2.37 -8.20 -15.42
C ALA A 87 -3.91 -8.12 -15.50
N ALA A 88 -4.61 -8.78 -14.58
CA ALA A 88 -6.04 -8.60 -14.41
C ALA A 88 -6.30 -7.34 -13.58
N VAL A 89 -7.10 -6.43 -14.13
CA VAL A 89 -7.49 -5.18 -13.47
C VAL A 89 -8.59 -5.50 -12.45
N GLU A 90 -8.24 -5.54 -11.16
CA GLU A 90 -9.13 -5.82 -10.03
C GLU A 90 -9.20 -4.60 -9.10
N PRO A 91 -10.34 -4.31 -8.43
CA PRO A 91 -10.45 -3.17 -7.51
C PRO A 91 -9.46 -3.25 -6.32
N GLY A 92 -9.31 -2.15 -5.56
CA GLY A 92 -8.41 -2.06 -4.41
C GLY A 92 -7.05 -1.45 -4.73
N PHE A 93 -6.38 -1.92 -5.79
CA PHE A 93 -5.15 -1.38 -6.40
C PHE A 93 -4.06 -0.85 -5.43
N ASP A 94 -3.94 -1.40 -4.22
CA ASP A 94 -2.90 -1.03 -3.25
C ASP A 94 -1.77 -2.06 -3.18
N GLY A 95 -1.94 -3.20 -3.86
CA GLY A 95 -0.96 -4.27 -3.94
C GLY A 95 -0.91 -5.16 -2.70
N LEU A 96 -1.69 -4.88 -1.65
CA LEU A 96 -1.59 -5.61 -0.37
C LEU A 96 -2.27 -6.99 -0.41
N ALA A 97 -3.02 -7.28 -1.47
CA ALA A 97 -3.62 -8.59 -1.69
C ALA A 97 -3.38 -9.12 -3.11
N ARG A 98 -3.19 -10.44 -3.20
CA ARG A 98 -2.99 -11.18 -4.46
C ARG A 98 -4.19 -11.12 -5.40
N ALA A 99 -5.39 -10.96 -4.84
CA ALA A 99 -6.66 -10.80 -5.53
C ALA A 99 -7.57 -9.94 -4.64
N TRP A 100 -8.63 -9.38 -5.21
CA TRP A 100 -9.60 -8.59 -4.45
C TRP A 100 -10.19 -9.40 -3.28
N ASP A 101 -9.97 -8.92 -2.05
CA ASP A 101 -10.46 -9.56 -0.82
C ASP A 101 -11.65 -8.82 -0.17
N GLY A 102 -12.10 -7.72 -0.78
CA GLY A 102 -13.12 -6.83 -0.24
C GLY A 102 -12.56 -5.49 0.26
N VAL A 103 -11.24 -5.39 0.42
CA VAL A 103 -10.53 -4.19 0.89
C VAL A 103 -9.33 -3.88 -0.02
N HIS A 104 -8.48 -4.88 -0.22
CA HIS A 104 -7.18 -4.77 -0.89
C HIS A 104 -7.21 -5.53 -2.22
N GLY A 105 -6.34 -5.13 -3.14
CA GLY A 105 -6.23 -5.80 -4.44
C GLY A 105 -4.91 -5.57 -5.14
N PRO A 106 -4.57 -6.38 -6.15
CA PRO A 106 -3.27 -6.32 -6.79
C PRO A 106 -3.10 -5.02 -7.59
N MET A 107 -1.86 -4.54 -7.64
CA MET A 107 -1.46 -3.43 -8.50
C MET A 107 -1.60 -3.83 -9.99
N PRO A 108 -2.04 -2.91 -10.87
CA PRO A 108 -2.29 -3.22 -12.28
C PRO A 108 -1.01 -3.22 -13.14
N SER A 109 0.13 -2.81 -12.58
CA SER A 109 1.41 -2.72 -13.27
C SER A 109 2.60 -2.84 -12.32
N ILE A 110 3.74 -3.25 -12.84
CA ILE A 110 5.00 -3.39 -12.09
C ILE A 110 5.46 -2.00 -11.65
N ASN A 111 5.39 -0.98 -12.51
CA ASN A 111 5.78 0.37 -12.14
C ASN A 111 4.90 0.98 -11.03
N ALA A 112 3.60 0.63 -10.98
CA ALA A 112 2.73 1.07 -9.88
C ALA A 112 3.14 0.45 -8.54
N ALA A 113 3.50 -0.84 -8.54
CA ALA A 113 4.03 -1.47 -7.33
C ALA A 113 5.37 -0.88 -6.92
N LEU A 114 6.31 -0.69 -7.86
CA LEU A 114 7.62 -0.08 -7.58
C LEU A 114 7.50 1.35 -7.05
N ALA A 115 6.59 2.15 -7.59
CA ALA A 115 6.31 3.50 -7.11
C ALA A 115 5.68 3.52 -5.70
N ALA A 116 5.05 2.43 -5.30
CA ALA A 116 4.48 2.26 -3.97
C ALA A 116 5.40 1.54 -2.99
N SER A 117 6.51 0.95 -3.45
CA SER A 117 7.43 0.23 -2.59
C SER A 117 8.34 1.14 -1.79
N PHE A 118 8.66 0.70 -0.58
CA PHE A 118 9.74 1.20 0.25
C PHE A 118 10.93 0.22 0.20
N SER A 119 12.11 0.67 0.63
CA SER A 119 13.30 -0.20 0.67
C SER A 119 13.04 -1.37 1.60
N GLY A 120 13.26 -2.59 1.11
CA GLY A 120 12.95 -3.84 1.81
C GLY A 120 11.69 -4.54 1.29
N ASP A 121 10.81 -3.85 0.55
CA ASP A 121 9.60 -4.45 0.00
C ASP A 121 9.89 -5.53 -1.06
N THR A 122 8.95 -6.44 -1.21
CA THR A 122 8.94 -7.44 -2.28
C THR A 122 7.81 -7.15 -3.27
N VAL A 123 8.12 -7.00 -4.56
CA VAL A 123 7.12 -6.96 -5.62
C VAL A 123 6.92 -8.37 -6.17
N HIS A 124 5.75 -8.96 -5.95
CA HIS A 124 5.37 -10.28 -6.45
C HIS A 124 4.49 -10.15 -7.68
N VAL A 125 5.05 -10.44 -8.85
CA VAL A 125 4.38 -10.34 -10.15
C VAL A 125 3.70 -11.65 -10.50
N LEU A 126 2.38 -11.64 -10.56
CA LEU A 126 1.60 -12.80 -10.98
C LEU A 126 1.81 -13.10 -12.47
N SER A 127 1.54 -14.35 -12.87
CA SER A 127 1.70 -14.76 -14.26
C SER A 127 0.85 -13.90 -15.20
N GLY A 128 1.47 -13.31 -16.21
CA GLY A 128 0.79 -12.40 -17.13
C GLY A 128 1.74 -11.81 -18.16
N THR A 129 1.21 -10.94 -19.01
CA THR A 129 2.00 -10.09 -19.92
C THR A 129 1.82 -8.65 -19.49
N TYR A 130 2.92 -7.98 -19.19
CA TYR A 130 2.97 -6.60 -18.70
C TYR A 130 3.68 -5.76 -19.77
N PRO A 131 2.94 -5.12 -20.70
CA PRO A 131 3.53 -4.33 -21.76
C PRO A 131 3.92 -2.94 -21.25
N GLU A 132 4.98 -2.88 -20.45
CA GLU A 132 5.50 -1.65 -19.86
C GLU A 132 7.04 -1.63 -19.84
N ASP A 133 7.63 -0.43 -19.86
CA ASP A 133 9.04 -0.24 -19.58
C ASP A 133 9.23 -0.15 -18.07
N VAL A 134 10.02 -1.07 -17.49
CA VAL A 134 10.18 -1.15 -16.02
C VAL A 134 11.36 -0.29 -15.56
N ASP A 135 11.07 0.68 -14.67
CA ASP A 135 12.08 1.50 -13.99
C ASP A 135 12.19 1.08 -12.52
N ILE A 136 13.35 0.54 -12.12
CA ILE A 136 13.57 0.03 -10.75
C ILE A 136 13.90 1.17 -9.76
N GLY A 137 14.07 2.41 -10.22
CA GLY A 137 14.22 3.57 -9.34
C GLY A 137 15.43 3.46 -8.39
N ALA A 138 15.35 4.15 -7.25
CA ALA A 138 16.38 4.19 -6.21
C ALA A 138 16.03 3.37 -4.95
N VAL A 139 14.99 2.55 -5.02
CA VAL A 139 14.48 1.78 -3.88
C VAL A 139 15.09 0.38 -3.91
N ASP A 140 15.58 -0.10 -2.78
CA ASP A 140 16.13 -1.45 -2.65
C ASP A 140 14.97 -2.45 -2.49
N VAL A 141 14.47 -3.00 -3.60
CA VAL A 141 13.32 -3.92 -3.63
C VAL A 141 13.67 -5.29 -4.19
N THR A 142 12.94 -6.31 -3.76
CA THR A 142 13.01 -7.65 -4.37
C THR A 142 11.87 -7.84 -5.36
N VAL A 143 12.15 -8.08 -6.64
CA VAL A 143 11.11 -8.39 -7.64
C VAL A 143 11.11 -9.89 -7.93
N THR A 144 9.97 -10.54 -7.71
CA THR A 144 9.75 -11.96 -8.00
C THR A 144 8.59 -12.11 -8.99
N GLY A 145 8.60 -13.20 -9.77
CA GLY A 145 7.57 -13.46 -10.78
C GLY A 145 7.07 -14.90 -10.72
N GLU A 146 5.80 -15.11 -11.02
CA GLU A 146 5.22 -16.45 -11.16
C GLU A 146 5.44 -17.00 -12.57
N GLY A 147 6.10 -18.15 -12.65
CA GLY A 147 6.36 -18.86 -13.88
C GLY A 147 7.78 -18.65 -14.43
N THR A 148 8.01 -19.12 -15.65
CA THR A 148 9.31 -19.00 -16.31
C THR A 148 9.37 -17.66 -17.03
N LEU A 149 10.36 -16.82 -16.71
CA LEU A 149 10.67 -15.61 -17.49
C LEU A 149 10.91 -16.01 -18.94
N LYS A 150 9.98 -15.66 -19.84
CA LYS A 150 10.15 -15.82 -21.29
C LYS A 150 10.45 -14.45 -21.88
N GLY A 151 11.73 -14.08 -21.88
CA GLY A 151 12.20 -12.95 -22.68
C GLY A 151 12.22 -13.34 -24.16
N THR A 152 11.68 -12.48 -25.02
CA THR A 152 11.97 -12.54 -26.46
C THR A 152 13.10 -11.55 -26.69
N LEU A 153 14.24 -12.01 -27.20
CA LEU A 153 15.35 -11.16 -27.62
C LEU A 153 14.98 -10.36 -28.88
#